data_AF-A0A1F5J622-F1
#
_entry.id   AF-A0A1F5J622-F1
#
_cell.length_a   1.000
_cell.length_b   1.000
_cell.length_c   1.000
_cell.angle_alpha   90.00
_cell.angle_beta   90.00
_cell.angle_gamma   90.00
#
_symmetry.space_group_name_H-M   'P 1'
#
loop_
_entity.id
_entity.type
_entity.pdbx_description
1 polymer ?
#
loop_
_entity_poly.entity_id
_entity_poly.type
_entity_poly.pdbx_seq_one_letter_code
_entity_poly.pdbx_strand_id
1 'polypeptide(L)'
;MAFNLGVSYNQQTGGVKSVTEAVEELGTTIYTNLAQVYGNRFQDDFLRANTEYFLQIALLGYIIPSVCAYDEEFKNRLLDLVEMRAVKTQQQMSSQSNPGGSIITP
;
A
#
# COMPACT_ATOMS: atom_id res chain seq x y z
N MET A 1 2.22 13.21 10.86
CA MET A 1 3.63 12.77 10.85
C MET A 1 3.68 11.48 10.05
N ALA A 2 4.44 11.48 8.96
CA ALA A 2 4.38 10.51 7.87
C ALA A 2 5.35 9.33 8.09
N PHE A 3 4.94 8.13 7.69
CA PHE A 3 5.78 7.05 7.15
C PHE A 3 7.14 6.77 7.86
N ASN A 4 7.16 6.70 9.19
CA ASN A 4 8.34 6.24 9.95
C ASN A 4 8.09 4.94 10.74
N LEU A 5 6.95 4.29 10.49
CA LEU A 5 6.57 3.08 11.22
C LEU A 5 7.48 1.89 10.89
N GLY A 6 7.94 1.77 9.63
CA GLY A 6 8.75 0.62 9.21
C GLY A 6 10.17 0.56 9.79
N VAL A 7 10.85 1.70 9.95
CA VAL A 7 12.25 1.74 10.41
C VAL A 7 12.35 1.64 11.93
N SER A 8 11.41 2.25 12.65
CA SER A 8 11.36 2.22 14.13
C SER A 8 11.06 0.84 14.69
N TYR A 9 10.25 0.06 13.98
CA TYR A 9 9.71 -1.21 14.44
C TYR A 9 10.77 -2.31 14.50
N ASN A 10 11.68 -2.36 13.52
CA ASN A 10 12.74 -3.37 13.45
C ASN A 10 13.82 -3.16 14.55
N GLN A 11 13.92 -1.95 15.12
CA GLN A 11 14.91 -1.62 16.15
C GLN A 11 14.44 -1.92 17.58
N GLN A 12 13.13 -2.03 17.84
CA GLN A 12 12.60 -2.10 19.20
C GLN A 12 12.37 -3.53 19.72
N THR A 13 12.17 -4.52 18.86
CA THR A 13 11.67 -5.83 19.32
C THR A 13 12.74 -6.85 19.68
N GLY A 14 14.04 -6.57 19.47
CA GLY A 14 15.14 -7.47 19.90
C GLY A 14 15.08 -8.90 19.34
N GLY A 15 14.19 -9.14 18.37
CA GLY A 15 13.83 -10.42 17.82
C GLY A 15 13.02 -10.18 16.56
N VAL A 16 13.36 -10.93 15.51
CA VAL A 16 12.69 -10.88 14.21
C VAL A 16 11.29 -11.45 14.43
N LYS A 17 10.30 -10.58 14.68
CA LYS A 17 8.89 -10.96 14.54
C LYS A 17 8.71 -11.55 13.15
N SER A 18 7.96 -12.63 13.05
CA SER A 18 7.73 -13.23 11.73
C SER A 18 7.06 -12.20 10.81
N VAL A 19 7.31 -12.28 9.50
CA VAL A 19 6.68 -11.36 8.53
C VAL A 19 5.16 -11.34 8.71
N THR A 20 4.56 -12.50 9.05
CA THR A 20 3.13 -12.64 9.36
C THR A 20 2.69 -11.78 10.56
N GLU A 21 3.45 -11.78 11.66
CA GLU A 21 3.14 -10.96 12.84
C GLU A 21 3.24 -9.46 12.53
N ALA A 22 4.25 -9.07 11.74
CA ALA A 22 4.39 -7.68 11.31
C ALA A 22 3.24 -7.24 10.39
N VAL A 23 2.78 -8.13 9.50
CA VAL A 23 1.61 -7.90 8.62
C VAL A 23 0.34 -7.69 9.45
N GLU A 24 0.10 -8.55 10.43
CA GLU A 24 -1.10 -8.50 11.27
C GLU A 24 -1.15 -7.24 12.14
N GLU A 25 -0.04 -6.88 12.78
CA GLU A 25 0.05 -5.68 13.61
C GLU A 25 -0.09 -4.40 12.77
N LEU A 26 0.53 -4.37 11.58
CA LEU A 26 0.41 -3.24 10.67
C LEU A 26 -1.03 -3.10 10.13
N GLY A 27 -1.66 -4.21 9.74
CA GLY A 27 -3.06 -4.22 9.31
C GLY A 27 -4.00 -3.70 10.39
N THR A 28 -3.84 -4.18 11.63
CA THR A 28 -4.61 -3.72 12.80
C THR A 28 -4.40 -2.23 13.06
N THR A 29 -3.16 -1.76 12.95
CA THR A 29 -2.82 -0.35 13.14
C THR A 29 -3.48 0.53 12.08
N ILE A 30 -3.39 0.16 10.80
CA ILE A 30 -4.00 0.90 9.70
C ILE A 30 -5.52 0.97 9.90
N TYR A 31 -6.15 -0.17 10.19
CA TYR A 31 -7.59 -0.24 10.42
C TYR A 31 -8.03 0.67 11.57
N THR A 32 -7.34 0.59 12.71
CA THR A 32 -7.67 1.39 13.90
C THR A 32 -7.60 2.88 13.60
N ASN A 33 -6.58 3.33 12.87
CA ASN A 33 -6.46 4.73 12.45
C ASN A 33 -7.58 5.15 11.49
N LEU A 34 -7.91 4.31 10.51
CA LEU A 34 -9.02 4.58 9.60
C LEU A 34 -10.36 4.64 10.35
N ALA A 35 -10.63 3.71 11.25
CA ALA A 35 -11.85 3.67 12.04
C ALA A 35 -11.96 4.90 12.96
N GLN A 36 -10.87 5.33 13.58
CA GLN A 36 -10.86 6.51 14.44
C GLN A 36 -11.22 7.79 13.68
N VAL A 37 -10.73 7.95 12.45
CA VAL A 37 -10.94 9.19 11.67
C VAL A 37 -12.23 9.15 10.85
N TYR A 38 -12.58 7.98 10.32
CA TYR A 38 -13.60 7.81 9.29
C TYR A 38 -14.76 6.88 9.68
N GLY A 39 -14.71 6.24 10.85
CA GLY A 39 -15.70 5.25 11.31
C GLY A 39 -17.13 5.75 11.40
N ASN A 40 -17.33 7.04 11.62
CA ASN A 40 -18.67 7.64 11.66
C ASN A 40 -19.21 8.03 10.27
N ARG A 41 -18.38 7.93 9.22
CA ARG A 41 -18.70 8.41 7.87
C ARG A 41 -18.84 7.28 6.85
N PHE A 42 -18.15 6.17 7.05
CA PHE A 42 -18.11 5.06 6.12
C PHE A 42 -18.41 3.74 6.82
N GLN A 43 -18.93 2.78 6.05
CA GLN A 43 -19.22 1.43 6.55
C GLN A 43 -17.94 0.65 6.84
N ASP A 44 -18.03 -0.32 7.76
CA ASP A 44 -16.93 -1.18 8.21
C ASP A 44 -16.19 -1.85 7.03
N ASP A 45 -16.95 -2.42 6.09
CA ASP A 45 -16.41 -3.09 4.90
C ASP A 45 -15.56 -2.15 4.05
N PHE A 46 -15.95 -0.88 3.94
CA PHE A 46 -15.18 0.12 3.22
C PHE A 46 -13.83 0.39 3.92
N LEU A 47 -13.82 0.47 5.25
CA LEU A 47 -12.60 0.66 6.03
C LEU A 47 -11.68 -0.56 5.96
N ARG A 48 -12.23 -1.77 5.95
CA ARG A 48 -11.47 -3.02 5.77
C ARG A 48 -10.84 -3.10 4.39
N ALA A 49 -11.58 -2.80 3.33
CA ALA A 49 -11.04 -2.79 1.96
C ALA A 49 -9.88 -1.80 1.81
N ASN A 50 -10.01 -0.60 2.39
CA ASN A 50 -8.92 0.39 2.40
C ASN A 50 -7.73 -0.08 3.24
N THR A 51 -7.98 -0.73 4.38
CA THR A 51 -6.92 -1.32 5.21
C THR A 51 -6.11 -2.33 4.42
N GLU A 52 -6.78 -3.26 3.74
CA GLU A 52 -6.13 -4.28 2.93
C GLU A 52 -5.30 -3.65 1.81
N TYR A 53 -5.85 -2.65 1.12
CA TYR A 53 -5.14 -1.93 0.06
C TYR A 53 -3.87 -1.24 0.58
N PHE A 54 -3.94 -0.52 1.69
CA PHE A 54 -2.76 0.13 2.27
C PHE A 54 -1.75 -0.88 2.82
N LEU A 55 -2.21 -1.99 3.40
CA LEU A 55 -1.35 -3.06 3.86
C LEU A 55 -0.57 -3.68 2.69
N GLN A 56 -1.23 -3.94 1.56
CA GLN A 56 -0.55 -4.41 0.35
C GLN A 56 0.54 -3.43 -0.14
N ILE A 57 0.25 -2.12 -0.15
CA ILE A 57 1.25 -1.10 -0.49
C ILE A 57 2.43 -1.12 0.48
N ALA A 58 2.16 -1.18 1.78
CA ALA A 58 3.22 -1.20 2.78
C ALA A 58 4.10 -2.46 2.68
N LEU A 59 3.50 -3.61 2.38
CA LEU A 59 4.23 -4.86 2.16
C LEU A 59 5.07 -4.84 0.88
N LEU A 60 4.60 -4.19 -0.19
CA LEU A 60 5.45 -3.92 -1.36
C LEU A 60 6.68 -3.11 -0.94
N GLY A 61 6.52 -2.09 -0.10
CA GLY A 61 7.63 -1.31 0.46
C GLY A 61 8.60 -2.11 1.34
N TYR A 62 8.17 -3.23 1.92
CA TYR A 62 9.03 -4.12 2.72
C TYR A 62 9.72 -5.19 1.86
N ILE A 63 8.98 -5.81 0.94
CA ILE A 63 9.46 -6.92 0.10
C ILE A 63 10.40 -6.41 -0.99
N ILE A 64 10.04 -5.30 -1.67
CA ILE A 64 10.79 -4.82 -2.82
C ILE A 64 12.26 -4.52 -2.45
N PRO A 65 12.58 -3.72 -1.40
CA PRO A 65 13.96 -3.48 -1.02
C PRO A 65 14.71 -4.75 -0.63
N SER A 66 14.04 -5.68 0.06
CA SER A 66 14.64 -6.95 0.50
C SER A 66 14.99 -7.85 -0.67
N VAL A 67 14.14 -7.94 -1.71
CA VAL A 67 14.42 -8.72 -2.92
C VAL A 67 15.47 -8.02 -3.78
N CYS A 68 15.34 -6.71 -3.96
CA CYS A 68 16.24 -5.91 -4.78
C CYS A 68 17.66 -5.78 -4.19
N ALA A 69 17.84 -6.04 -2.89
CA ALA A 69 19.17 -6.07 -2.26
C ALA A 69 20.10 -7.14 -2.84
N TYR A 70 19.56 -8.17 -3.49
CA TYR A 70 20.33 -9.27 -4.07
C TYR A 70 20.56 -9.14 -5.58
N ASP A 71 19.83 -8.23 -6.26
CA ASP A 71 19.88 -8.04 -7.72
C ASP A 71 19.44 -6.62 -8.11
N GLU A 72 20.44 -5.79 -8.43
CA GLU A 72 20.28 -4.40 -8.86
C GLU A 72 19.65 -4.26 -10.25
N GLU A 73 19.85 -5.23 -11.14
CA GLU A 73 19.24 -5.22 -12.47
C GLU A 73 17.74 -5.53 -12.37
N PHE A 74 17.39 -6.50 -11.52
CA PHE A 74 16.00 -6.78 -11.18
C PHE A 74 15.29 -5.57 -10.59
N LYS A 75 15.94 -4.80 -9.70
CA LYS A 75 15.39 -3.57 -9.14
C LYS A 75 14.96 -2.58 -10.22
N ASN A 76 15.85 -2.28 -11.16
CA ASN A 76 15.56 -1.32 -12.23
C ASN A 76 14.43 -1.83 -13.13
N ARG A 77 14.48 -3.11 -13.51
CA ARG A 77 13.44 -3.74 -14.33
C ARG A 77 12.07 -3.78 -13.63
N LEU A 78 12.04 -3.98 -12.32
CA LEU A 78 10.81 -3.96 -11.53
C LEU A 78 10.15 -2.57 -11.59
N LEU A 79 10.93 -1.50 -11.43
CA LEU A 79 10.43 -0.13 -11.53
C LEU A 79 9.86 0.17 -12.92
N ASP A 80 10.58 -0.24 -13.98
CA ASP A 80 10.11 -0.08 -15.36
C ASP A 80 8.78 -0.82 -15.61
N LEU A 81 8.64 -2.04 -15.07
CA LEU A 81 7.41 -2.83 -15.18
C LEU A 81 6.24 -2.19 -14.43
N VAL A 82 6.50 -1.59 -13.27
CA VAL A 82 5.48 -0.85 -12.50
C VAL A 82 5.01 0.38 -13.27
N GLU A 83 5.93 1.17 -13.83
CA GLU A 83 5.61 2.34 -14.63
C GLU A 83 4.82 1.97 -15.89
N MET A 84 5.26 0.94 -16.61
CA MET A 84 4.56 0.45 -17.80
C MET A 84 3.14 -0.03 -17.48
N ARG A 85 2.94 -0.68 -16.33
CA ARG A 85 1.61 -1.07 -15.84
C ARG A 85 0.76 0.15 -15.49
N ALA A 86 1.33 1.16 -14.83
CA ALA A 86 0.62 2.39 -14.47
C ALA A 86 0.12 3.11 -15.72
N VAL A 87 0.97 3.26 -16.74
CA VAL A 87 0.62 3.85 -18.03
C VAL A 87 -0.49 3.06 -18.72
N LYS A 88 -0.39 1.73 -18.78
CA LYS A 88 -1.46 0.89 -19.36
C LYS A 88 -2.79 1.02 -18.61
N THR A 89 -2.76 1.08 -17.28
CA THR A 89 -3.97 1.25 -16.47
C THR A 89 -4.62 2.61 -16.73
N GLN A 90 -3.82 3.68 -16.79
CA GLN A 90 -4.32 5.02 -17.13
C GLN A 90 -4.92 5.07 -18.54
N GLN A 91 -4.27 4.45 -19.52
CA GLN A 91 -4.78 4.33 -20.88
C GLN A 91 -6.13 3.59 -20.90
N GLN A 92 -6.26 2.48 -20.17
CA GLN A 92 -7.52 1.73 -20.07
C GLN A 92 -8.63 2.54 -19.39
N MET A 93 -8.32 3.28 -18.32
CA MET A 93 -9.28 4.17 -17.65
C MET A 93 -9.71 5.35 -18.56
N SER A 94 -8.78 5.94 -19.31
CA SER A 94 -9.10 7.00 -20.27
C SER A 94 -9.89 6.50 -21.49
N SER A 95 -9.69 5.24 -21.91
CA SER A 95 -10.43 4.60 -23.01
C SER A 95 -11.85 4.18 -22.62
N GLN A 96 -12.16 4.16 -21.33
CA GLN A 96 -13.48 3.86 -20.77
C GLN A 96 -14.30 5.13 -20.46
N SER A 97 -13.85 6.31 -20.92
CA SER A 97 -14.58 7.57 -20.79
C SER A 97 -15.82 7.61 -21.69
N ASN A 98 -16.87 6.95 -21.22
CA ASN A 98 -18.25 7.18 -21.63
C ASN A 98 -18.64 8.61 -21.17
N PRO A 99 -19.27 9.46 -22.00
CA PRO A 99 -19.52 10.88 -21.70
C PRO A 99 -20.71 11.06 -20.74
N GLY A 100 -20.57 10.64 -19.47
CA GLY A 100 -21.68 10.69 -18.51
C GLY A 100 -21.34 10.67 -17.02
N GLY A 101 -20.06 10.73 -16.63
CA GLY A 101 -19.68 10.71 -15.22
C GLY A 101 -18.49 11.62 -14.97
N SER A 102 -18.76 12.88 -14.67
CA SER A 102 -17.73 13.83 -14.24
C SER A 102 -17.08 13.30 -12.96
N ILE A 103 -15.80 12.93 -13.01
CA ILE A 103 -15.01 12.79 -11.79
C ILE A 103 -14.75 14.22 -11.30
N ILE A 104 -15.31 14.53 -10.13
CA ILE A 104 -15.01 15.76 -9.41
C ILE A 104 -13.65 15.58 -8.76
N THR A 105 -12.64 16.30 -9.23
CA THR A 105 -11.38 16.51 -8.50
C THR A 105 -11.42 17.90 -7.85
N PRO A 106 -10.90 18.06 -6.62
CA PRO A 106 -10.68 19.38 -6.02
C PRO A 106 -9.63 20.21 -6.80
#